data_AF-N1JQA1-F1
#
_entry.id   AF-N1JQA1-F1
#
_cell.length_a   1.000
_cell.length_b   1.000
_cell.length_c   1.000
_cell.angle_alpha   90.00
_cell.angle_beta   90.00
_cell.angle_gamma   90.00
#
_symmetry.space_group_name_H-M   'P 1'
#
loop_
_entity.id
_entity.type
_entity.pdbx_description
1 polymer ?
#
loop_
_entity_poly.entity_id
_entity_poly.type
_entity_poly.pdbx_seq_one_letter_code
_entity_poly.pdbx_strand_id
1 'polypeptide(L)'
;MAEYMTPDTSVTKEKAPSVSGSGILNSKAEIGEVMDASDLEKRNHDGPGDKFHRLGWKRLTVIMVVEAIALGSLSIPQALASLGMVPGVIICVSLGLVAIYTSFVVGQVKLAYPHISHYADAGRLLMGKFGYELVGIMFSLQLIFLVGSHSLTGAIAFGSITNHGTCSIVFGIISAIILLLLAIPPSFAEVAILGYIDFVSVVLAIGITIIGTGVAQARGNLVASDWSAWPREGLTFVEAFVSLGNIVFAYSYAVCQFSFMDEMHTPKDYTKSIYVLGGIEIFVYNLTGILIYLFVGSSVESPALLSAGPTLSKIAFGVALPVIFISGSINTTVVTKYIHGRIYKNSTNRFINTRSGWISWVGMVSLVTLIAWIIAESIPFFSDLLSISSCLFVSGFTFYFPSWMWFKLIKKGSWKSRENILYSIINACVFVLGMIILFCGTYASIHDILNQYAAGKVRGVFTCA
;
A
#
# COMPACT_ATOMS: atom_id res chain seq x y z
N MET A 1 31.39 -51.12 26.08
CA MET A 1 31.51 -52.59 25.99
C MET A 1 30.78 -53.16 27.19
N ALA A 2 29.81 -54.05 26.95
CA ALA A 2 29.03 -54.84 27.93
C ALA A 2 28.11 -54.02 28.87
N GLU A 3 26.91 -54.44 29.26
CA GLU A 3 25.95 -55.46 28.84
C GLU A 3 24.66 -55.21 29.63
N TYR A 4 23.55 -55.75 29.14
CA TYR A 4 22.19 -55.75 29.68
C TYR A 4 22.06 -56.31 31.11
N MET A 5 21.06 -55.86 31.88
CA MET A 5 20.05 -56.75 32.50
C MET A 5 18.82 -56.00 33.03
N THR A 6 17.64 -56.34 32.50
CA THR A 6 16.30 -56.10 33.07
C THR A 6 15.96 -57.20 34.10
N PRO A 7 14.86 -57.04 34.88
CA PRO A 7 13.72 -57.92 34.59
C PRO A 7 12.33 -57.30 34.72
N ASP A 8 11.43 -57.92 33.95
CA ASP A 8 9.98 -57.75 33.80
C ASP A 8 9.14 -57.89 35.07
N THR A 9 7.99 -57.20 35.08
CA THR A 9 6.71 -57.84 35.40
C THR A 9 5.60 -57.36 34.44
N SER A 10 5.05 -58.35 33.74
CA SER A 10 3.84 -58.44 32.89
C SER A 10 2.54 -58.01 33.62
N VAL A 11 1.33 -57.86 33.07
CA VAL A 11 0.52 -58.32 31.92
C VAL A 11 -0.64 -57.26 31.84
N THR A 12 -1.25 -56.83 30.72
CA THR A 12 -2.29 -57.51 29.91
C THR A 12 -2.60 -56.70 28.64
N LYS A 13 -2.84 -57.45 27.55
CA LYS A 13 -3.27 -57.01 26.22
C LYS A 13 -4.78 -56.76 26.19
N GLU A 14 -5.23 -55.81 25.36
CA GLU A 14 -6.37 -56.08 24.48
C GLU A 14 -6.29 -55.30 23.15
N LYS A 15 -6.86 -55.90 22.11
CA LYS A 15 -6.57 -55.76 20.67
C LYS A 15 -7.29 -54.58 19.98
N ALA A 16 -6.68 -54.15 18.87
CA ALA A 16 -7.23 -53.30 17.81
C ALA A 16 -8.45 -53.93 17.09
N PRO A 17 -9.10 -53.16 16.20
CA PRO A 17 -8.99 -53.55 14.78
C PRO A 17 -8.79 -52.39 13.79
N SER A 18 -8.08 -52.74 12.71
CA SER A 18 -7.87 -51.99 11.47
C SER A 18 -8.98 -52.24 10.45
N VAL A 19 -9.45 -51.22 9.70
CA VAL A 19 -10.05 -51.39 8.35
C VAL A 19 -9.83 -50.13 7.49
N SER A 20 -9.18 -50.35 6.33
CA SER A 20 -9.39 -49.84 4.96
C SER A 20 -9.92 -48.42 4.66
N GLY A 21 -9.28 -47.79 3.68
CA GLY A 21 -9.65 -46.48 3.13
C GLY A 21 -10.83 -46.45 2.15
N SER A 22 -11.33 -45.23 1.95
CA SER A 22 -12.15 -44.75 0.82
C SER A 22 -12.27 -43.22 0.98
N GLY A 23 -12.14 -42.47 -0.12
CA GLY A 23 -11.94 -41.02 -0.11
C GLY A 23 -13.19 -40.15 0.08
N ILE A 24 -12.95 -38.86 -0.20
CA ILE A 24 -13.89 -37.77 -0.50
C ILE A 24 -14.30 -36.86 0.70
N LEU A 25 -13.94 -35.57 0.54
CA LEU A 25 -14.51 -34.34 1.11
C LEU A 25 -14.73 -34.26 2.63
N ASN A 26 -13.89 -33.46 3.30
CA ASN A 26 -14.38 -32.60 4.39
C ASN A 26 -13.47 -31.36 4.58
N SER A 27 -13.74 -30.33 3.78
CA SER A 27 -13.37 -28.95 4.08
C SER A 27 -14.53 -28.33 4.87
N LYS A 28 -14.44 -28.36 6.20
CA LYS A 28 -15.19 -27.47 7.08
C LYS A 28 -14.21 -26.94 8.13
N ALA A 29 -13.68 -25.75 7.87
CA ALA A 29 -13.11 -24.91 8.93
C ALA A 29 -14.28 -24.07 9.45
N GLU A 30 -14.65 -24.34 10.70
CA GLU A 30 -15.79 -23.75 11.40
C GLU A 30 -15.62 -22.24 11.61
N ILE A 31 -16.75 -21.56 11.49
CA ILE A 31 -16.96 -20.12 11.64
C ILE A 31 -17.51 -19.89 13.05
N GLY A 32 -16.92 -18.93 13.77
CA GLY A 32 -17.55 -18.19 14.86
C GLY A 32 -17.92 -18.98 16.11
N GLU A 33 -17.02 -19.01 17.09
CA GLU A 33 -17.41 -19.27 18.48
C GLU A 33 -17.35 -17.99 19.32
N VAL A 34 -18.48 -17.70 19.96
CA VAL A 34 -18.66 -16.72 21.03
C VAL A 34 -17.91 -17.24 22.25
N MET A 35 -16.93 -16.49 22.73
CA MET A 35 -16.06 -16.91 23.84
C MET A 35 -16.79 -17.00 25.19
N ASP A 36 -16.59 -18.12 25.87
CA ASP A 36 -16.98 -18.36 27.26
C ASP A 36 -15.92 -17.82 28.25
N ALA A 37 -16.33 -17.51 29.48
CA ALA A 37 -15.49 -16.92 30.52
C ALA A 37 -14.35 -17.85 30.98
N SER A 38 -14.49 -19.16 30.75
CA SER A 38 -13.46 -20.16 31.03
C SER A 38 -12.25 -20.07 30.07
N ASP A 39 -12.43 -19.54 28.85
CA ASP A 39 -11.35 -19.27 27.90
C ASP A 39 -10.57 -17.98 28.24
N LEU A 40 -11.15 -17.09 29.06
CA LEU A 40 -10.46 -15.91 29.59
C LEU A 40 -9.42 -16.27 30.65
N GLU A 41 -9.63 -17.33 31.44
CA GLU A 41 -8.66 -17.79 32.43
C GLU A 41 -7.49 -18.54 31.80
N LYS A 42 -7.72 -19.37 30.78
CA LYS A 42 -6.62 -19.98 30.00
C LYS A 42 -5.78 -18.94 29.25
N ARG A 43 -6.36 -17.79 28.88
CA ARG A 43 -5.67 -16.66 28.23
C ARG A 43 -4.66 -15.92 29.10
N ASN A 44 -4.63 -16.15 30.41
CA ASN A 44 -3.71 -15.50 31.35
C ASN A 44 -2.40 -16.29 31.59
N HIS A 45 -2.31 -17.53 31.10
CA HIS A 45 -1.10 -18.36 31.27
C HIS A 45 -0.11 -18.33 30.11
N ASP A 46 -0.53 -17.86 28.93
CA ASP A 46 0.37 -17.70 27.78
C ASP A 46 0.93 -16.27 27.76
N GLY A 47 2.26 -16.15 27.78
CA GLY A 47 2.95 -14.87 27.82
C GLY A 47 2.56 -13.90 26.69
N PRO A 48 2.81 -12.58 26.83
CA PRO A 48 2.30 -11.55 25.92
C PRO A 48 2.74 -11.64 24.44
N GLY A 49 3.60 -12.59 24.07
CA GLY A 49 4.21 -12.71 22.73
C GLY A 49 3.57 -13.73 21.78
N ASP A 50 2.84 -14.74 22.29
CA ASP A 50 2.38 -15.86 21.45
C ASP A 50 1.02 -15.63 20.77
N LYS A 51 0.36 -14.50 21.04
CA LYS A 51 -0.95 -14.17 20.45
C LYS A 51 -0.90 -13.51 19.05
N PHE A 52 0.28 -13.14 18.51
CA PHE A 52 0.37 -12.23 17.36
C PHE A 52 1.03 -12.79 16.07
N HIS A 53 1.41 -14.07 16.00
CA HIS A 53 2.07 -14.63 14.81
C HIS A 53 1.18 -15.66 14.09
N ARG A 54 0.01 -15.26 13.57
CA ARG A 54 -0.95 -16.20 12.92
C ARG A 54 -1.11 -15.97 11.41
N LEU A 55 -0.44 -14.99 10.81
CA LEU A 55 -0.60 -14.67 9.39
C LEU A 55 0.27 -15.57 8.52
N GLY A 56 -0.39 -16.32 7.61
CA GLY A 56 0.29 -17.09 6.56
C GLY A 56 0.55 -16.23 5.31
N TRP A 57 1.56 -16.58 4.52
CA TRP A 57 1.98 -15.81 3.34
C TRP A 57 0.86 -15.56 2.32
N LYS A 58 -0.09 -16.51 2.15
CA LYS A 58 -1.23 -16.33 1.24
C LYS A 58 -2.17 -15.21 1.69
N ARG A 59 -2.51 -15.18 2.97
CA ARG A 59 -3.37 -14.13 3.55
C ARG A 59 -2.65 -12.79 3.53
N LEU A 60 -1.34 -12.80 3.80
CA LEU A 60 -0.52 -11.60 3.66
C LEU A 60 -0.53 -11.08 2.22
N THR A 61 -0.36 -11.95 1.21
CA THR A 61 -0.42 -11.53 -0.20
C THR A 61 -1.73 -10.83 -0.51
N VAL A 62 -2.88 -11.36 -0.06
CA VAL A 62 -4.18 -10.70 -0.25
C VAL A 62 -4.19 -9.31 0.40
N ILE A 63 -3.74 -9.20 1.65
CA ILE A 63 -3.68 -7.91 2.37
C ILE A 63 -2.79 -6.91 1.64
N MET A 64 -1.62 -7.33 1.17
CA MET A 64 -0.71 -6.45 0.44
C MET A 64 -1.26 -6.03 -0.92
N VAL A 65 -1.95 -6.94 -1.63
CA VAL A 65 -2.60 -6.64 -2.92
C VAL A 65 -3.67 -5.56 -2.74
N VAL A 66 -4.47 -5.68 -1.68
CA VAL A 66 -5.50 -4.69 -1.31
C VAL A 66 -4.91 -3.32 -1.05
N GLU A 67 -3.84 -3.27 -0.27
CA GLU A 67 -3.18 -2.00 0.08
C GLU A 67 -2.49 -1.36 -1.14
N ALA A 68 -1.89 -2.17 -2.02
CA ALA A 68 -1.02 -1.67 -3.07
C ALA A 68 -1.76 -1.21 -4.34
N ILE A 69 -2.76 -1.96 -4.82
CA ILE A 69 -3.36 -1.72 -6.15
C ILE A 69 -4.26 -0.49 -6.21
N ALA A 70 -4.80 -0.06 -5.06
CA ALA A 70 -5.88 0.91 -4.94
C ALA A 70 -5.71 2.19 -5.80
N LEU A 71 -4.96 3.18 -5.34
CA LEU A 71 -4.86 4.48 -6.02
C LEU A 71 -3.83 4.50 -7.14
N GLY A 72 -2.76 3.69 -7.03
CA GLY A 72 -1.67 3.64 -7.99
C GLY A 72 -2.15 3.35 -9.41
N SER A 73 -2.97 2.30 -9.55
CA SER A 73 -3.54 1.86 -10.84
C SER A 73 -4.30 2.96 -11.58
N LEU A 74 -4.91 3.90 -10.87
CA LEU A 74 -5.74 4.96 -11.44
C LEU A 74 -4.94 6.11 -12.05
N SER A 75 -3.65 6.22 -11.71
CA SER A 75 -2.75 7.27 -12.21
C SER A 75 -1.87 6.80 -13.39
N ILE A 76 -1.68 5.48 -13.55
CA ILE A 76 -0.82 4.90 -14.58
C ILE A 76 -1.24 5.26 -16.01
N PRO A 77 -2.54 5.22 -16.39
CA PRO A 77 -2.96 5.61 -17.73
C PRO A 77 -2.49 7.02 -18.11
N GLN A 78 -2.62 7.99 -17.20
CA GLN A 78 -2.19 9.36 -17.46
C GLN A 78 -0.66 9.51 -17.53
N ALA A 79 0.06 8.74 -16.72
CA ALA A 79 1.52 8.70 -16.81
C ALA A 79 1.99 8.16 -18.17
N LEU A 80 1.32 7.13 -18.71
CA LEU A 80 1.58 6.60 -20.05
C LEU A 80 1.17 7.59 -21.16
N ALA A 81 0.07 8.32 -20.98
CA ALA A 81 -0.34 9.36 -21.94
C ALA A 81 0.70 10.50 -22.06
N SER A 82 1.41 10.81 -20.97
CA SER A 82 2.47 11.81 -20.96
C SER A 82 3.80 11.26 -21.47
N LEU A 83 4.26 10.14 -20.91
CA LEU A 83 5.56 9.54 -21.23
C LEU A 83 5.58 8.83 -22.59
N GLY A 84 4.42 8.46 -23.13
CA GLY A 84 4.29 7.58 -24.29
C GLY A 84 4.25 6.10 -23.89
N MET A 85 3.60 5.29 -24.74
CA MET A 85 3.33 3.88 -24.44
C MET A 85 4.62 3.08 -24.16
N VAL A 86 5.61 3.17 -25.05
CA VAL A 86 6.82 2.35 -24.97
C VAL A 86 7.68 2.68 -23.75
N PRO A 87 8.16 3.93 -23.56
CA PRO A 87 8.95 4.26 -22.38
C PRO A 87 8.14 4.17 -21.09
N GLY A 88 6.84 4.52 -21.09
CA GLY A 88 5.99 4.41 -19.91
C GLY A 88 5.87 2.97 -19.39
N VAL A 89 5.63 2.01 -20.28
CA VAL A 89 5.59 0.58 -19.95
C VAL A 89 6.96 0.07 -19.47
N ILE A 90 8.04 0.44 -20.17
CA ILE A 90 9.40 0.03 -19.77
C ILE A 90 9.73 0.54 -18.36
N ILE A 91 9.41 1.81 -18.06
CA ILE A 91 9.63 2.42 -16.75
C ILE A 91 8.77 1.71 -15.70
N CYS A 92 7.48 1.48 -15.98
CA CYS A 92 6.56 0.80 -15.07
C CYS A 92 7.07 -0.61 -14.70
N VAL A 93 7.38 -1.45 -15.70
CA VAL A 93 7.93 -2.80 -15.47
C VAL A 93 9.26 -2.74 -14.72
N SER A 94 10.17 -1.85 -15.13
CA SER A 94 11.51 -1.75 -14.51
C SER A 94 11.43 -1.33 -13.05
N LEU A 95 10.60 -0.34 -12.71
CA LEU A 95 10.39 0.09 -11.33
C LEU A 95 9.70 -0.99 -10.50
N GLY A 96 8.77 -1.76 -11.08
CA GLY A 96 8.18 -2.92 -10.41
C GLY A 96 9.21 -3.99 -10.07
N LEU A 97 10.12 -4.31 -10.99
CA LEU A 97 11.22 -5.27 -10.73
C LEU A 97 12.18 -4.75 -9.65
N VAL A 98 12.50 -3.45 -9.67
CA VAL A 98 13.31 -2.82 -8.62
C VAL A 98 12.59 -2.89 -7.27
N ALA A 99 11.29 -2.60 -7.21
CA ALA A 99 10.50 -2.67 -5.98
C ALA A 99 10.45 -4.09 -5.40
N ILE A 100 10.34 -5.13 -6.24
CA ILE A 100 10.42 -6.53 -5.81
C ILE A 100 11.79 -6.82 -5.20
N TYR A 101 12.86 -6.38 -5.87
CA TYR A 101 14.22 -6.57 -5.39
C TYR A 101 14.49 -5.88 -4.05
N THR A 102 14.10 -4.62 -3.91
CA THR A 102 14.33 -3.86 -2.67
C THR A 102 13.48 -4.39 -1.53
N SER A 103 12.25 -4.82 -1.80
CA SER A 103 11.40 -5.52 -0.83
C SER A 103 12.01 -6.86 -0.37
N PHE A 104 12.69 -7.57 -1.27
CA PHE A 104 13.47 -8.74 -0.88
C PHE A 104 14.61 -8.38 0.08
N VAL A 105 15.32 -7.26 -0.15
CA VAL A 105 16.36 -6.76 0.77
C VAL A 105 15.75 -6.40 2.13
N VAL A 106 14.60 -5.73 2.18
CA VAL A 106 13.87 -5.43 3.43
C VAL A 106 13.57 -6.72 4.20
N GLY A 107 13.11 -7.77 3.49
CA GLY A 107 12.90 -9.09 4.07
C GLY A 107 14.17 -9.71 4.65
N GLN A 108 15.33 -9.56 3.99
CA GLN A 108 16.62 -10.01 4.53
C GLN A 108 16.99 -9.28 5.82
N VAL A 109 16.73 -7.96 5.89
CA VAL A 109 16.98 -7.16 7.10
C VAL A 109 16.11 -7.65 8.24
N LYS A 110 14.82 -7.89 8.01
CA LYS A 110 13.92 -8.40 9.05
C LYS A 110 14.36 -9.77 9.57
N LEU A 111 14.81 -10.66 8.68
CA LEU A 111 15.32 -11.98 9.07
C LEU A 111 16.64 -11.90 9.86
N ALA A 112 17.50 -10.93 9.53
CA ALA A 112 18.77 -10.70 10.24
C ALA A 112 18.56 -9.97 11.58
N TYR A 113 17.53 -9.13 11.68
CA TYR A 113 17.21 -8.31 12.85
C TYR A 113 15.72 -8.47 13.23
N PRO A 114 15.33 -9.59 13.88
CA PRO A 114 13.92 -9.91 14.15
C PRO A 114 13.20 -8.91 15.07
N HIS A 115 13.93 -8.09 15.82
CA HIS A 115 13.38 -7.10 16.75
C HIS A 115 12.87 -5.80 16.08
N ILE A 116 13.10 -5.61 14.78
CA ILE A 116 12.63 -4.43 14.03
C ILE A 116 11.14 -4.60 13.75
N SER A 117 10.28 -3.73 14.27
CA SER A 117 8.84 -3.79 14.01
C SER A 117 8.35 -2.78 12.97
N HIS A 118 9.10 -1.68 12.83
CA HIS A 118 8.77 -0.61 11.89
C HIS A 118 10.02 -0.09 11.18
N TYR A 119 9.84 0.62 10.07
CA TYR A 119 10.96 1.28 9.37
C TYR A 119 11.75 2.24 10.25
N ALA A 120 11.12 2.84 11.26
CA ALA A 120 11.83 3.67 12.24
C ALA A 120 12.97 2.89 12.93
N ASP A 121 12.75 1.61 13.28
CA ASP A 121 13.78 0.77 13.89
C ASP A 121 14.91 0.46 12.91
N ALA A 122 14.61 0.26 11.63
CA ALA A 122 15.62 0.15 10.58
C ALA A 122 16.43 1.46 10.44
N GLY A 123 15.75 2.62 10.49
CA GLY A 123 16.39 3.94 10.56
C GLY A 123 17.33 4.06 11.76
N ARG A 124 16.97 3.47 12.91
CA ARG A 124 17.83 3.41 14.09
C ARG A 124 19.11 2.61 13.86
N LEU A 125 19.03 1.48 13.16
CA LEU A 125 20.22 0.69 12.82
C LEU A 125 21.12 1.44 11.82
N LEU A 126 20.52 2.24 10.93
CA LEU A 126 21.26 3.02 9.93
C LEU A 126 21.92 4.28 10.51
N MET A 127 21.26 5.05 11.39
CA MET A 127 21.77 6.35 11.85
C MET A 127 21.59 6.61 13.36
N GLY A 128 21.32 5.58 14.15
CA GLY A 128 21.07 5.74 15.59
C GLY A 128 19.79 6.52 15.89
N LYS A 129 19.79 7.31 16.98
CA LYS A 129 18.60 8.04 17.43
C LYS A 129 18.05 8.99 16.37
N PHE A 130 18.92 9.67 15.62
CA PHE A 130 18.49 10.58 14.55
C PHE A 130 17.72 9.83 13.45
N GLY A 131 18.21 8.69 12.99
CA GLY A 131 17.53 7.89 11.97
C GLY A 131 16.19 7.33 12.43
N TYR A 132 16.08 6.98 13.73
CA TYR A 132 14.81 6.55 14.31
C TYR A 132 13.73 7.65 14.21
N GLU A 133 14.10 8.90 14.53
CA GLU A 133 13.18 10.04 14.42
C GLU A 133 12.86 10.40 12.98
N LEU A 134 13.88 10.54 12.13
CA LEU A 134 13.71 10.95 10.74
C LEU A 134 12.83 9.95 9.98
N VAL A 135 13.18 8.67 10.02
CA VAL A 135 12.43 7.63 9.29
C VAL A 135 11.04 7.42 9.89
N GLY A 136 10.89 7.58 11.21
CA GLY A 136 9.59 7.55 11.87
C GLY A 136 8.67 8.68 11.40
N ILE A 137 9.18 9.91 11.31
CA ILE A 137 8.44 11.07 10.78
C ILE A 137 8.09 10.84 9.31
N MET A 138 9.05 10.39 8.48
CA MET A 138 8.78 10.07 7.07
C MET A 138 7.71 9.00 6.91
N PHE A 139 7.71 7.96 7.74
CA PHE A 139 6.72 6.88 7.73
C PHE A 139 5.33 7.42 8.06
N SER A 140 5.22 8.22 9.13
CA SER A 140 3.96 8.85 9.50
C SER A 140 3.44 9.81 8.43
N LEU A 141 4.31 10.64 7.86
CA LEU A 141 3.93 11.56 6.79
C LEU A 141 3.47 10.80 5.55
N GLN A 142 4.18 9.75 5.12
CA GLN A 142 3.77 8.97 3.96
C GLN A 142 2.37 8.38 4.11
N LEU A 143 2.05 7.81 5.28
CA LEU A 143 0.72 7.27 5.52
C LEU A 143 -0.34 8.38 5.60
N ILE A 144 -0.02 9.55 6.17
CA ILE A 144 -0.94 10.70 6.16
C ILE A 144 -1.21 11.20 4.74
N PHE A 145 -0.18 11.28 3.86
CA PHE A 145 -0.35 11.62 2.45
C PHE A 145 -1.20 10.58 1.69
N LEU A 146 -1.03 9.30 2.02
CA LEU A 146 -1.86 8.23 1.46
C LEU A 146 -3.33 8.37 1.89
N VAL A 147 -3.59 8.63 3.17
CA VAL A 147 -4.95 8.95 3.67
C VAL A 147 -5.51 10.20 2.99
N GLY A 148 -4.69 11.22 2.78
CA GLY A 148 -5.07 12.43 2.03
C GLY A 148 -5.45 12.11 0.58
N SER A 149 -4.71 11.22 -0.07
CA SER A 149 -4.99 10.77 -1.43
C SER A 149 -6.32 10.03 -1.53
N HIS A 150 -6.65 9.20 -0.53
CA HIS A 150 -7.98 8.57 -0.41
C HIS A 150 -9.08 9.60 -0.13
N SER A 151 -8.81 10.60 0.73
CA SER A 151 -9.76 11.67 1.01
C SER A 151 -10.10 12.47 -0.26
N LEU A 152 -9.07 12.86 -1.04
CA LEU A 152 -9.23 13.54 -2.32
C LEU A 152 -9.99 12.66 -3.32
N THR A 153 -9.65 11.38 -3.43
CA THR A 153 -10.33 10.44 -4.33
C THR A 153 -11.81 10.29 -3.98
N GLY A 154 -12.17 10.25 -2.69
CA GLY A 154 -13.55 10.24 -2.25
C GLY A 154 -14.31 11.53 -2.61
N ALA A 155 -13.64 12.69 -2.53
CA ALA A 155 -14.24 13.95 -2.98
C ALA A 155 -14.51 13.94 -4.50
N ILE A 156 -13.55 13.47 -5.30
CA ILE A 156 -13.69 13.28 -6.76
C ILE A 156 -14.82 12.29 -7.06
N ALA A 157 -14.91 11.18 -6.32
CA ALA A 157 -15.94 10.17 -6.50
C ALA A 157 -17.35 10.74 -6.27
N PHE A 158 -17.56 11.46 -5.16
CA PHE A 158 -18.86 12.08 -4.87
C PHE A 158 -19.21 13.18 -5.88
N GLY A 159 -18.23 13.99 -6.30
CA GLY A 159 -18.40 14.96 -7.38
C GLY A 159 -18.87 14.30 -8.67
N SER A 160 -18.19 13.25 -9.11
CA SER A 160 -18.54 12.50 -10.32
C SER A 160 -19.94 11.86 -10.22
N ILE A 161 -20.24 11.16 -9.12
CA ILE A 161 -21.52 10.48 -8.90
C ILE A 161 -22.71 11.45 -8.93
N THR A 162 -22.54 12.62 -8.32
CA THR A 162 -23.63 13.61 -8.16
C THR A 162 -23.73 14.64 -9.28
N ASN A 163 -22.87 14.57 -10.31
CA ASN A 163 -22.68 15.65 -11.30
C ASN A 163 -22.32 17.00 -10.63
N HIS A 164 -21.39 17.00 -9.69
CA HIS A 164 -20.97 18.18 -8.93
C HIS A 164 -22.14 18.88 -8.23
N GLY A 165 -23.00 18.09 -7.56
CA GLY A 165 -24.24 18.58 -6.95
C GLY A 165 -24.05 19.53 -5.76
N THR A 166 -22.84 19.65 -5.23
CA THR A 166 -22.47 20.67 -4.24
C THR A 166 -21.00 21.04 -4.38
N CYS A 167 -20.57 22.01 -3.59
CA CYS A 167 -19.21 22.51 -3.50
C CYS A 167 -18.21 21.38 -3.19
N SER A 168 -17.10 21.34 -3.93
CA SER A 168 -16.08 20.29 -3.82
C SER A 168 -15.50 20.14 -2.40
N ILE A 169 -15.46 21.21 -1.59
CA ILE A 169 -15.04 21.15 -0.18
C ILE A 169 -15.99 20.34 0.69
N VAL A 170 -17.29 20.39 0.39
CA VAL A 170 -18.31 19.64 1.13
C VAL A 170 -18.11 18.15 0.88
N PHE A 171 -17.81 17.76 -0.37
CA PHE A 171 -17.44 16.37 -0.67
C PHE A 171 -16.12 15.96 0.01
N GLY A 172 -15.14 16.86 0.11
CA GLY A 172 -13.92 16.64 0.89
C GLY A 172 -14.21 16.37 2.37
N ILE A 173 -15.06 17.18 3.00
CA ILE A 173 -15.47 17.00 4.39
C ILE A 173 -16.22 15.66 4.59
N ILE A 174 -17.18 15.34 3.71
CA ILE A 174 -17.92 14.07 3.76
C ILE A 174 -16.95 12.89 3.64
N SER A 175 -16.01 12.96 2.69
CA SER A 175 -14.97 11.95 2.48
C SER A 175 -14.11 11.76 3.74
N ALA A 176 -13.67 12.85 4.37
CA ALA A 176 -12.91 12.81 5.62
C ALA A 176 -13.71 12.21 6.79
N ILE A 177 -15.00 12.54 6.92
CA ILE A 177 -15.88 11.97 7.96
C ILE A 177 -16.04 10.46 7.77
N ILE A 178 -16.21 9.97 6.54
CA ILE A 178 -16.35 8.53 6.29
C ILE A 178 -15.04 7.81 6.63
N LEU A 179 -13.89 8.34 6.19
CA LEU A 179 -12.56 7.81 6.55
C LEU A 179 -12.35 7.77 8.06
N LEU A 180 -12.75 8.83 8.76
CA LEU A 180 -12.68 8.93 10.21
C LEU A 180 -13.48 7.79 10.86
N LEU A 181 -14.77 7.67 10.52
CA LEU A 181 -15.68 6.71 11.15
C LEU A 181 -15.21 5.27 10.96
N LEU A 182 -14.71 4.93 9.76
CA LEU A 182 -14.20 3.59 9.47
C LEU A 182 -12.84 3.31 10.13
N ALA A 183 -12.06 4.33 10.48
CA ALA A 183 -10.77 4.17 11.15
C ALA A 183 -10.86 4.05 12.69
N ILE A 184 -12.03 4.36 13.28
CA ILE A 184 -12.24 4.31 14.74
C ILE A 184 -11.99 2.92 15.34
N PRO A 185 -12.41 1.79 14.76
CA PRO A 185 -12.16 0.47 15.34
C PRO A 185 -10.64 0.20 15.48
N PRO A 186 -10.09 0.07 16.70
CA PRO A 186 -8.65 -0.14 16.89
C PRO A 186 -8.21 -1.55 16.49
N SER A 187 -9.11 -2.52 16.59
CA SER A 187 -8.84 -3.90 16.21
C SER A 187 -9.40 -4.17 14.83
N PHE A 188 -8.50 -4.59 13.95
CA PHE A 188 -8.79 -5.00 12.59
C PHE A 188 -8.81 -6.52 12.47
N ALA A 189 -9.18 -7.23 13.55
CA ALA A 189 -9.20 -8.69 13.57
C ALA A 189 -10.08 -9.32 12.46
N GLU A 190 -10.92 -8.52 11.79
CA GLU A 190 -11.75 -8.88 10.65
C GLU A 190 -11.27 -8.30 9.28
N VAL A 191 -10.12 -7.62 9.22
CA VAL A 191 -9.62 -6.93 8.00
C VAL A 191 -9.34 -7.85 6.83
N ALA A 192 -9.19 -9.16 7.05
CA ALA A 192 -9.17 -10.09 5.93
C ALA A 192 -10.47 -9.98 5.11
N ILE A 193 -11.65 -9.89 5.75
CA ILE A 193 -12.94 -9.79 5.05
C ILE A 193 -13.10 -8.45 4.35
N LEU A 194 -12.80 -7.35 5.05
CA LEU A 194 -12.83 -6.00 4.46
C LEU A 194 -11.84 -5.88 3.30
N GLY A 195 -10.68 -6.52 3.41
CA GLY A 195 -9.69 -6.59 2.34
C GLY A 195 -10.21 -7.35 1.12
N TYR A 196 -10.96 -8.44 1.27
CA TYR A 196 -11.56 -9.09 0.11
C TYR A 196 -12.59 -8.20 -0.60
N ILE A 197 -13.39 -7.44 0.15
CA ILE A 197 -14.36 -6.50 -0.41
C ILE A 197 -13.64 -5.39 -1.18
N ASP A 198 -12.59 -4.83 -0.57
CA ASP A 198 -11.72 -3.83 -1.17
C ASP A 198 -11.06 -4.34 -2.47
N PHE A 199 -10.47 -5.53 -2.44
CA PHE A 199 -9.88 -6.16 -3.63
C PHE A 199 -10.88 -6.35 -4.77
N VAL A 200 -12.07 -6.86 -4.47
CA VAL A 200 -13.12 -7.04 -5.49
C VAL A 200 -13.58 -5.70 -6.02
N SER A 201 -13.74 -4.70 -5.15
CA SER A 201 -14.11 -3.33 -5.50
C SER A 201 -13.12 -2.69 -6.49
N VAL A 202 -11.82 -2.77 -6.23
CA VAL A 202 -10.81 -2.18 -7.15
C VAL A 202 -10.75 -2.91 -8.48
N VAL A 203 -10.76 -4.25 -8.49
CA VAL A 203 -10.70 -5.04 -9.73
C VAL A 203 -11.94 -4.77 -10.61
N LEU A 204 -13.12 -4.71 -10.00
CA LEU A 204 -14.35 -4.39 -10.73
C LEU A 204 -14.35 -2.96 -11.26
N ALA A 205 -13.92 -1.97 -10.47
CA ALA A 205 -13.86 -0.58 -10.90
C ALA A 205 -12.90 -0.38 -12.09
N ILE A 206 -11.71 -1.00 -12.04
CA ILE A 206 -10.75 -1.01 -13.14
C ILE A 206 -11.34 -1.72 -14.37
N GLY A 207 -11.92 -2.92 -14.18
CA GLY A 207 -12.51 -3.70 -15.27
C GLY A 207 -13.65 -2.96 -15.98
N ILE A 208 -14.54 -2.30 -15.21
CA ILE A 208 -15.61 -1.45 -15.74
C ILE A 208 -15.02 -0.32 -16.59
N THR A 209 -13.96 0.34 -16.11
CA THR A 209 -13.32 1.46 -16.81
C THR A 209 -12.67 1.00 -18.12
N ILE A 210 -11.93 -0.12 -18.10
CA ILE A 210 -11.26 -0.69 -19.28
C ILE A 210 -12.29 -1.12 -20.34
N ILE A 211 -13.27 -1.94 -19.94
CA ILE A 211 -14.30 -2.44 -20.87
C ILE A 211 -15.13 -1.28 -21.42
N GLY A 212 -15.48 -0.33 -20.54
CA GLY A 212 -16.22 0.87 -20.87
C GLY A 212 -15.60 1.72 -21.95
N THR A 213 -14.35 2.13 -21.71
CA THR A 213 -13.58 2.94 -22.65
C THR A 213 -13.37 2.21 -23.97
N GLY A 214 -13.07 0.91 -23.94
CA GLY A 214 -12.91 0.10 -25.15
C GLY A 214 -14.20 -0.01 -25.98
N VAL A 215 -15.35 -0.24 -25.34
CA VAL A 215 -16.65 -0.29 -26.04
C VAL A 215 -17.02 1.09 -26.60
N ALA A 216 -16.76 2.16 -25.85
CA ALA A 216 -17.03 3.53 -26.30
C ALA A 216 -16.18 3.88 -27.53
N GLN A 217 -14.89 3.50 -27.53
CA GLN A 217 -14.01 3.67 -28.69
C GLN A 217 -14.50 2.86 -29.89
N ALA A 218 -14.82 1.57 -29.70
CA ALA A 218 -15.27 0.69 -30.79
C ALA A 218 -16.58 1.17 -31.46
N ARG A 219 -17.43 1.87 -30.71
CA ARG A 219 -18.68 2.47 -31.21
C ARG A 219 -18.50 3.86 -31.83
N GLY A 220 -17.30 4.42 -31.81
CA GLY A 220 -17.03 5.80 -32.27
C GLY A 220 -17.60 6.88 -31.35
N ASN A 221 -17.87 6.55 -30.07
CA ASN A 221 -18.39 7.51 -29.08
C ASN A 221 -17.27 8.30 -28.38
N LEU A 222 -16.02 7.89 -28.56
CA LEU A 222 -14.83 8.66 -28.18
C LEU A 222 -14.22 9.26 -29.44
N VAL A 223 -13.54 10.41 -29.29
CA VAL A 223 -12.64 10.93 -30.33
C VAL A 223 -11.65 9.83 -30.70
N ALA A 224 -11.27 9.74 -31.98
CA ALA A 224 -10.29 8.75 -32.42
C ALA A 224 -9.05 8.84 -31.53
N SER A 225 -8.69 7.71 -30.90
CA SER A 225 -7.58 7.71 -29.94
C SER A 225 -6.28 8.07 -30.65
N ASP A 226 -5.68 9.16 -30.19
CA ASP A 226 -4.40 9.70 -30.62
C ASP A 226 -3.26 9.18 -29.73
N TRP A 227 -3.37 7.93 -29.24
CA TRP A 227 -2.31 7.31 -28.46
C TRP A 227 -0.99 7.31 -29.26
N SER A 228 0.12 7.50 -28.54
CA SER A 228 1.45 7.56 -29.12
C SER A 228 2.37 6.53 -28.48
N ALA A 229 3.21 5.91 -29.30
CA ALA A 229 4.29 5.05 -28.83
C ALA A 229 5.35 5.86 -28.04
N TRP A 230 5.54 7.12 -28.40
CA TRP A 230 6.59 8.01 -27.91
C TRP A 230 6.02 9.13 -27.04
N PRO A 231 6.86 9.80 -26.23
CA PRO A 231 6.43 10.92 -25.38
C PRO A 231 5.65 11.96 -26.19
N ARG A 232 4.64 12.55 -25.57
CA ARG A 232 3.85 13.59 -26.23
C ARG A 232 4.72 14.79 -26.61
N GLU A 233 4.34 15.49 -27.68
CA GLU A 233 5.06 16.68 -28.11
C GLU A 233 5.08 17.76 -27.02
N GLY A 234 6.24 18.40 -26.85
CA GLY A 234 6.42 19.44 -25.85
C GLY A 234 6.45 18.96 -24.38
N LEU A 235 6.58 17.65 -24.13
CA LEU A 235 6.69 17.12 -22.76
C LEU A 235 7.83 17.81 -22.00
N THR A 236 7.48 18.51 -20.93
CA THR A 236 8.46 19.21 -20.09
C THR A 236 9.10 18.25 -19.09
N PHE A 237 10.26 18.65 -18.56
CA PHE A 237 10.93 17.93 -17.47
C PHE A 237 10.00 17.73 -16.26
N VAL A 238 9.21 18.76 -15.93
CA VAL A 238 8.31 18.77 -14.78
C VAL A 238 7.21 17.72 -14.95
N GLU A 239 6.52 17.73 -16.08
CA GLU A 239 5.44 16.78 -16.38
C GLU A 239 5.95 15.33 -16.48
N ALA A 240 7.16 15.13 -17.02
CA ALA A 240 7.79 13.82 -17.08
C ALA A 240 8.09 13.26 -15.68
N PHE A 241 8.60 14.09 -14.77
CA PHE A 241 8.89 13.67 -13.40
C PHE A 241 7.63 13.51 -12.54
N VAL A 242 6.57 14.28 -12.79
CA VAL A 242 5.24 14.03 -12.18
C VAL A 242 4.69 12.68 -12.62
N SER A 243 4.79 12.35 -13.91
CA SER A 243 4.38 11.05 -14.45
C SER A 243 5.20 9.90 -13.85
N LEU A 244 6.52 10.08 -13.73
CA LEU A 244 7.40 9.13 -13.05
C LEU A 244 7.02 8.95 -11.59
N GLY A 245 6.72 10.05 -10.87
CA GLY A 245 6.27 10.02 -9.49
C GLY A 245 4.97 9.23 -9.31
N ASN A 246 4.02 9.35 -10.23
CA ASN A 246 2.80 8.53 -10.22
C ASN A 246 3.09 7.03 -10.39
N ILE A 247 4.02 6.66 -11.28
CA ILE A 247 4.46 5.26 -11.42
C ILE A 247 5.17 4.77 -10.15
N VAL A 248 6.02 5.61 -9.54
CA VAL A 248 6.68 5.29 -8.26
C VAL A 248 5.66 5.09 -7.15
N PHE A 249 4.63 5.92 -7.09
CA PHE A 249 3.54 5.80 -6.12
C PHE A 249 2.86 4.43 -6.23
N ALA A 250 2.61 3.94 -7.46
CA ALA A 250 1.98 2.65 -7.67
C ALA A 250 2.77 1.48 -7.07
N TYR A 251 4.08 1.61 -6.86
CA TYR A 251 4.92 0.59 -6.21
C TYR A 251 5.29 0.95 -4.76
N SER A 252 4.35 1.52 -3.99
CA SER A 252 4.56 1.96 -2.61
C SER A 252 4.39 0.88 -1.52
N TYR A 253 4.25 -0.40 -1.87
CA TYR A 253 4.01 -1.49 -0.91
C TYR A 253 5.23 -1.82 -0.01
N ALA A 254 6.34 -1.10 -0.18
CA ALA A 254 7.54 -1.27 0.62
C ALA A 254 7.41 -0.73 2.06
N VAL A 255 6.47 0.19 2.32
CA VAL A 255 6.42 1.01 3.54
C VAL A 255 6.03 0.21 4.80
N CYS A 256 5.05 -0.69 4.70
CA CYS A 256 4.50 -1.43 5.85
C CYS A 256 5.13 -2.81 6.06
N GLN A 257 6.16 -3.16 5.29
CA GLN A 257 6.70 -4.52 5.18
C GLN A 257 7.20 -5.11 6.50
N PHE A 258 7.97 -4.36 7.30
CA PHE A 258 8.44 -4.84 8.60
C PHE A 258 7.28 -5.20 9.54
N SER A 259 6.24 -4.37 9.55
CA SER A 259 5.06 -4.57 10.41
C SER A 259 4.23 -5.75 9.94
N PHE A 260 4.12 -5.98 8.63
CA PHE A 260 3.46 -7.17 8.10
C PHE A 260 4.22 -8.46 8.41
N MET A 261 5.55 -8.43 8.34
CA MET A 261 6.38 -9.57 8.68
C MET A 261 6.30 -9.93 10.17
N ASP A 262 6.03 -8.96 11.05
CA ASP A 262 5.82 -9.18 12.49
C ASP A 262 4.55 -9.99 12.79
N GLU A 263 3.52 -9.87 11.96
CA GLU A 263 2.27 -10.62 12.14
C GLU A 263 2.37 -12.05 11.57
N MET A 264 3.45 -12.37 10.84
CA MET A 264 3.62 -13.67 10.19
C MET A 264 4.05 -14.75 11.18
N HIS A 265 3.39 -15.91 11.09
CA HIS A 265 3.86 -17.13 11.75
C HIS A 265 5.26 -17.54 11.28
N THR A 266 5.49 -17.43 9.95
CA THR A 266 6.75 -17.82 9.31
C THR A 266 7.29 -16.67 8.45
N PRO A 267 8.05 -15.72 9.03
CA PRO A 267 8.54 -14.54 8.30
C PRO A 267 9.41 -14.85 7.08
N LYS A 268 10.02 -16.06 7.00
CA LYS A 268 10.79 -16.49 5.82
C LYS A 268 9.93 -16.63 4.57
N ASP A 269 8.65 -16.96 4.71
CA ASP A 269 7.73 -17.13 3.58
C ASP A 269 7.27 -15.80 2.98
N TYR A 270 7.62 -14.68 3.60
CA TYR A 270 7.33 -13.32 3.14
C TYR A 270 7.77 -13.07 1.69
N THR A 271 8.90 -13.63 1.27
CA THR A 271 9.42 -13.46 -0.09
C THR A 271 8.45 -14.00 -1.15
N LYS A 272 7.71 -15.08 -0.83
CA LYS A 272 6.66 -15.62 -1.70
C LYS A 272 5.56 -14.58 -1.91
N SER A 273 5.18 -13.86 -0.85
CA SER A 273 4.16 -12.82 -0.95
C SER A 273 4.59 -11.67 -1.84
N ILE A 274 5.86 -11.25 -1.75
CA ILE A 274 6.40 -10.15 -2.56
C ILE A 274 6.52 -10.50 -4.04
N TYR A 275 7.00 -11.70 -4.38
CA TYR A 275 7.06 -12.10 -5.79
C TYR A 275 5.67 -12.20 -6.43
N VAL A 276 4.69 -12.74 -5.70
CA VAL A 276 3.31 -12.83 -6.20
C VAL A 276 2.68 -11.44 -6.32
N LEU A 277 2.82 -10.60 -5.29
CA LEU A 277 2.30 -9.23 -5.30
C LEU A 277 2.89 -8.42 -6.46
N GLY A 278 4.21 -8.34 -6.54
CA GLY A 278 4.87 -7.53 -7.56
C GLY A 278 4.57 -8.03 -8.98
N GLY A 279 4.43 -9.34 -9.18
CA GLY A 279 3.96 -9.90 -10.44
C GLY A 279 2.54 -9.47 -10.80
N ILE A 280 1.61 -9.52 -9.84
CA ILE A 280 0.22 -9.06 -10.02
C ILE A 280 0.19 -7.56 -10.32
N GLU A 281 0.94 -6.73 -9.58
CA GLU A 281 0.97 -5.28 -9.78
C GLU A 281 1.54 -4.90 -11.14
N ILE A 282 2.69 -5.46 -11.54
CA ILE A 282 3.24 -5.23 -12.87
C ILE A 282 2.20 -5.56 -13.94
N PHE A 283 1.48 -6.68 -13.80
CA PHE A 283 0.43 -7.05 -14.74
C PHE A 283 -0.74 -6.06 -14.73
N VAL A 284 -1.34 -5.77 -13.56
CA VAL A 284 -2.53 -4.92 -13.44
C VAL A 284 -2.24 -3.49 -13.86
N TYR A 285 -1.10 -2.92 -13.46
CA TYR A 285 -0.74 -1.54 -13.81
C TYR A 285 -0.48 -1.39 -15.30
N ASN A 286 0.25 -2.32 -15.92
CA ASN A 286 0.47 -2.26 -17.37
C ASN A 286 -0.81 -2.55 -18.14
N LEU A 287 -1.62 -3.54 -17.74
CA LEU A 287 -2.90 -3.82 -18.39
C LEU A 287 -3.83 -2.60 -18.36
N THR A 288 -3.97 -1.98 -17.18
CA THR A 288 -4.81 -0.79 -16.97
C THR A 288 -4.28 0.41 -17.75
N GLY A 289 -2.98 0.69 -17.62
CA GLY A 289 -2.29 1.77 -18.31
C GLY A 289 -2.39 1.68 -19.83
N ILE A 290 -2.01 0.53 -20.39
CA ILE A 290 -1.97 0.29 -21.83
C ILE A 290 -3.37 0.39 -22.41
N LEU A 291 -4.34 -0.37 -21.87
CA LEU A 291 -5.67 -0.44 -22.48
C LEU A 291 -6.43 0.88 -22.40
N ILE A 292 -6.42 1.55 -21.23
CA ILE A 292 -7.12 2.84 -21.11
C ILE A 292 -6.46 3.88 -22.02
N TYR A 293 -5.13 3.94 -22.10
CA TYR A 293 -4.46 4.88 -22.99
C TYR A 293 -4.72 4.57 -24.47
N LEU A 294 -4.71 3.29 -24.88
CA LEU A 294 -5.07 2.87 -26.24
C LEU A 294 -6.50 3.23 -26.63
N PHE A 295 -7.43 3.24 -25.67
CA PHE A 295 -8.85 3.50 -25.93
C PHE A 295 -9.20 4.98 -25.90
N VAL A 296 -8.62 5.72 -24.95
CA VAL A 296 -8.96 7.13 -24.69
C VAL A 296 -8.00 8.09 -25.40
N GLY A 297 -6.72 7.75 -25.56
CA GLY A 297 -5.72 8.64 -26.16
C GLY A 297 -5.15 9.67 -25.18
N SER A 298 -4.73 10.83 -25.67
CA SER A 298 -4.08 11.88 -24.89
C SER A 298 -5.00 12.56 -23.86
N SER A 299 -6.33 12.41 -24.01
CA SER A 299 -7.34 12.98 -23.13
C SER A 299 -7.68 12.11 -21.92
N VAL A 300 -6.78 11.18 -21.54
CA VAL A 300 -6.94 10.41 -20.31
C VAL A 300 -7.01 11.37 -19.13
N GLU A 301 -7.93 11.09 -18.22
CA GLU A 301 -8.08 11.82 -16.97
C GLU A 301 -7.45 11.05 -15.81
N SER A 302 -7.13 11.76 -14.73
CA SER A 302 -6.52 11.18 -13.54
C SER A 302 -7.29 11.66 -12.31
N PRO A 303 -7.97 10.76 -11.55
CA PRO A 303 -7.98 9.29 -11.69
C PRO A 303 -8.65 8.77 -12.98
N ALA A 304 -8.13 7.67 -13.53
CA ALA A 304 -8.58 7.08 -14.80
C ALA A 304 -10.06 6.70 -14.87
N LEU A 305 -10.74 6.51 -13.74
CA LEU A 305 -12.19 6.26 -13.68
C LEU A 305 -13.00 7.39 -14.34
N LEU A 306 -12.50 8.62 -14.31
CA LEU A 306 -13.16 9.77 -14.94
C LEU A 306 -13.17 9.65 -16.48
N SER A 307 -12.22 8.91 -17.06
CA SER A 307 -12.13 8.71 -18.52
C SER A 307 -13.23 7.79 -19.10
N ALA A 308 -14.00 7.10 -18.25
CA ALA A 308 -15.05 6.18 -18.70
C ALA A 308 -16.31 6.87 -19.25
N GLY A 309 -16.39 8.20 -19.16
CA GLY A 309 -17.53 9.00 -19.59
C GLY A 309 -18.64 9.10 -18.54
N PRO A 310 -19.66 9.94 -18.77
CA PRO A 310 -20.51 10.49 -17.70
C PRO A 310 -21.34 9.46 -16.94
N THR A 311 -21.81 8.39 -17.59
CA THR A 311 -22.61 7.35 -16.91
C THR A 311 -21.71 6.32 -16.25
N LEU A 312 -20.68 5.86 -16.97
CA LEU A 312 -19.89 4.73 -16.53
C LEU A 312 -18.87 5.11 -15.45
N SER A 313 -18.36 6.35 -15.47
CA SER A 313 -17.54 6.88 -14.37
C SER A 313 -18.30 6.85 -13.04
N LYS A 314 -19.61 7.15 -13.03
CA LYS A 314 -20.42 7.07 -11.80
C LYS A 314 -20.53 5.65 -11.28
N ILE A 315 -20.75 4.68 -12.19
CA ILE A 315 -20.83 3.26 -11.83
C ILE A 315 -19.46 2.81 -11.31
N ALA A 316 -18.38 3.14 -12.00
CA ALA A 316 -17.02 2.79 -11.60
C ALA A 316 -16.65 3.38 -10.23
N PHE A 317 -16.94 4.67 -9.99
CA PHE A 317 -16.72 5.29 -8.69
C PHE A 317 -17.62 4.72 -7.59
N GLY A 318 -18.88 4.43 -7.88
CA GLY A 318 -19.79 3.78 -6.93
C GLY A 318 -19.26 2.40 -6.49
N VAL A 319 -18.75 1.63 -7.44
CA VAL A 319 -18.10 0.33 -7.18
C VAL A 319 -16.76 0.51 -6.47
N ALA A 320 -16.05 1.63 -6.67
CA ALA A 320 -14.78 1.95 -6.03
C ALA A 320 -14.89 2.55 -4.62
N LEU A 321 -16.08 2.93 -4.14
CA LEU A 321 -16.23 3.51 -2.79
C LEU A 321 -15.67 2.62 -1.67
N PRO A 322 -15.86 1.28 -1.68
CA PRO A 322 -15.23 0.40 -0.70
C PRO A 322 -13.71 0.52 -0.69
N VAL A 323 -13.02 0.42 -1.83
CA VAL A 323 -11.54 0.58 -1.86
C VAL A 323 -11.09 1.96 -1.39
N ILE A 324 -11.81 3.02 -1.78
CA ILE A 324 -11.45 4.38 -1.40
C ILE A 324 -11.48 4.55 0.12
N PHE A 325 -12.50 4.02 0.81
CA PHE A 325 -12.71 4.28 2.23
C PHE A 325 -12.17 3.18 3.16
N ILE A 326 -12.13 1.92 2.72
CA ILE A 326 -11.55 0.82 3.50
C ILE A 326 -10.03 0.95 3.49
N SER A 327 -9.39 1.01 2.32
CA SER A 327 -7.93 1.16 2.24
C SER A 327 -7.44 2.46 2.91
N GLY A 328 -8.16 3.57 2.71
CA GLY A 328 -7.86 4.84 3.39
C GLY A 328 -7.95 4.75 4.92
N SER A 329 -8.98 4.08 5.45
CA SER A 329 -9.14 3.93 6.91
C SER A 329 -8.12 2.97 7.52
N ILE A 330 -7.71 1.91 6.81
CA ILE A 330 -6.61 1.02 7.21
C ILE A 330 -5.33 1.83 7.43
N ASN A 331 -4.97 2.69 6.46
CA ASN A 331 -3.79 3.54 6.55
C ASN A 331 -3.86 4.51 7.75
N THR A 332 -5.02 5.14 7.99
CA THR A 332 -5.25 6.00 9.17
C THR A 332 -5.01 5.23 10.47
N THR A 333 -5.56 4.03 10.60
CA THR A 333 -5.40 3.22 11.81
C THR A 333 -3.96 2.71 11.97
N VAL A 334 -3.25 2.38 10.89
CA VAL A 334 -1.83 1.96 10.95
C VAL A 334 -0.95 3.10 11.46
N VAL A 335 -1.07 4.30 10.90
CA VAL A 335 -0.27 5.45 11.36
C VAL A 335 -0.64 5.86 12.78
N THR A 336 -1.94 5.81 13.12
CA THR A 336 -2.40 6.15 14.48
C THR A 336 -1.89 5.14 15.49
N LYS A 337 -1.89 3.82 15.19
CA LYS A 337 -1.30 2.80 16.06
C LYS A 337 0.19 3.04 16.29
N TYR A 338 0.93 3.39 15.23
CA TYR A 338 2.34 3.70 15.34
C TYR A 338 2.59 4.89 16.28
N ILE A 339 1.88 6.01 16.07
CA ILE A 339 2.02 7.22 16.90
C ILE A 339 1.56 6.95 18.34
N HIS A 340 0.39 6.32 18.51
CA HIS A 340 -0.18 6.01 19.81
C HIS A 340 0.70 5.05 20.62
N GLY A 341 1.18 3.98 19.99
CA GLY A 341 2.10 3.01 20.62
C GLY A 341 3.41 3.65 21.05
N ARG A 342 3.83 4.71 20.36
CA ARG A 342 5.04 5.47 20.69
C ARG A 342 4.83 6.46 21.83
N ILE A 343 3.73 7.23 21.81
CA ILE A 343 3.39 8.20 22.88
C ILE A 343 3.08 7.49 24.19
N TYR A 344 2.28 6.42 24.14
CA TYR A 344 1.79 5.71 25.32
C TYR A 344 2.58 4.45 25.65
N LYS A 345 3.84 4.34 25.18
CA LYS A 345 4.68 3.13 25.36
C LYS A 345 4.74 2.63 26.81
N ASN A 346 4.76 3.57 27.77
CA ASN A 346 4.86 3.30 29.21
C ASN A 346 3.55 3.58 29.98
N SER A 347 2.40 3.64 29.30
CA SER A 347 1.09 3.96 29.88
C SER A 347 0.07 2.86 29.65
N THR A 348 -0.85 2.67 30.60
CA THR A 348 -1.99 1.75 30.47
C THR A 348 -2.93 2.12 29.32
N ASN A 349 -2.93 3.38 28.89
CA ASN A 349 -3.71 3.85 27.74
C ASN A 349 -3.30 3.17 26.43
N ARG A 350 -2.11 2.55 26.35
CA ARG A 350 -1.64 1.77 25.19
C ARG A 350 -2.63 0.72 24.70
N PHE A 351 -3.38 0.09 25.60
CA PHE A 351 -4.26 -1.03 25.27
C PHE A 351 -5.66 -0.62 24.78
N ILE A 352 -5.98 0.68 24.75
CA ILE A 352 -7.27 1.23 24.26
C ILE A 352 -8.47 0.45 24.86
N ASN A 353 -8.37 0.12 26.15
CA ASN A 353 -9.39 -0.61 26.91
C ASN A 353 -9.97 0.24 28.05
N THR A 354 -9.38 1.40 28.32
CA THR A 354 -9.85 2.38 29.30
C THR A 354 -10.59 3.52 28.61
N ARG A 355 -11.44 4.24 29.34
CA ARG A 355 -12.09 5.47 28.85
C ARG A 355 -11.07 6.50 28.35
N SER A 356 -9.96 6.66 29.06
CA SER A 356 -8.87 7.57 28.66
C SER A 356 -8.14 7.07 27.40
N GLY A 357 -7.92 5.77 27.27
CA GLY A 357 -7.36 5.15 26.06
C GLY A 357 -8.25 5.37 24.84
N TRP A 358 -9.57 5.19 24.96
CA TRP A 358 -10.52 5.46 23.88
C TRP A 358 -10.59 6.94 23.49
N ILE A 359 -10.58 7.86 24.45
CA ILE A 359 -10.56 9.31 24.15
C ILE A 359 -9.28 9.69 23.42
N SER A 360 -8.13 9.21 23.90
CA SER A 360 -6.82 9.39 23.24
C SER A 360 -6.84 8.84 21.81
N TRP A 361 -7.35 7.63 21.64
CA TRP A 361 -7.43 6.96 20.35
C TRP A 361 -8.30 7.73 19.35
N VAL A 362 -9.56 8.04 19.71
CA VAL A 362 -10.47 8.79 18.83
C VAL A 362 -9.92 10.18 18.53
N GLY A 363 -9.31 10.85 19.52
CA GLY A 363 -8.67 12.16 19.32
C GLY A 363 -7.51 12.10 18.32
N MET A 364 -6.70 11.05 18.38
CA MET A 364 -5.56 10.87 17.48
C MET A 364 -5.98 10.46 16.07
N VAL A 365 -6.95 9.55 15.92
CA VAL A 365 -7.57 9.22 14.63
C VAL A 365 -8.15 10.50 14.00
N SER A 366 -8.86 11.32 14.79
CA SER A 366 -9.42 12.59 14.31
C SER A 366 -8.35 13.58 13.86
N LEU A 367 -7.25 13.71 14.62
CA LEU A 367 -6.15 14.60 14.25
C LEU A 367 -5.45 14.15 12.96
N VAL A 368 -5.17 12.86 12.83
CA VAL A 368 -4.55 12.28 11.62
C VAL A 368 -5.44 12.52 10.40
N THR A 369 -6.73 12.21 10.50
CA THR A 369 -7.68 12.40 9.39
C THR A 369 -7.85 13.88 9.03
N LEU A 370 -7.86 14.78 10.04
CA LEU A 370 -7.93 16.22 9.81
C LEU A 370 -6.71 16.73 9.03
N ILE A 371 -5.49 16.33 9.43
CA ILE A 371 -4.25 16.71 8.72
C ILE A 371 -4.26 16.16 7.29
N ALA A 372 -4.68 14.90 7.12
CA ALA A 372 -4.78 14.28 5.80
C ALA A 372 -5.78 15.02 4.88
N TRP A 373 -6.94 15.42 5.41
CA TRP A 373 -7.92 16.23 4.69
C TRP A 373 -7.36 17.62 4.32
N ILE A 374 -6.65 18.29 5.24
CA ILE A 374 -5.99 19.58 4.94
C ILE A 374 -5.00 19.43 3.79
N ILE A 375 -4.21 18.35 3.76
CA ILE A 375 -3.28 18.07 2.66
C ILE A 375 -4.04 17.84 1.35
N ALA A 376 -5.09 17.04 1.36
CA ALA A 376 -5.93 16.76 0.19
C ALA A 376 -6.55 18.05 -0.40
N GLU A 377 -6.97 18.97 0.46
CA GLU A 377 -7.54 20.27 0.09
C GLU A 377 -6.50 21.30 -0.37
N SER A 378 -5.26 21.14 0.11
CA SER A 378 -4.13 22.01 -0.26
C SER A 378 -3.47 21.60 -1.57
N ILE A 379 -3.71 20.38 -2.04
CA ILE A 379 -3.23 19.86 -3.34
C ILE A 379 -4.39 19.06 -3.96
N PRO A 380 -5.45 19.72 -4.46
CA PRO A 380 -6.64 19.06 -5.00
C PRO A 380 -6.41 18.49 -6.41
N PHE A 381 -5.17 18.10 -6.72
CA PHE A 381 -4.76 17.48 -7.98
C PHE A 381 -4.30 16.06 -7.67
N PHE A 382 -5.03 15.07 -8.17
CA PHE A 382 -4.77 13.68 -7.83
C PHE A 382 -3.35 13.27 -8.22
N SER A 383 -2.91 13.57 -9.45
CA SER A 383 -1.59 13.18 -9.95
C SER A 383 -0.44 13.85 -9.19
N ASP A 384 -0.61 15.11 -8.79
CA ASP A 384 0.46 15.85 -8.10
C ASP A 384 0.55 15.49 -6.63
N LEU A 385 -0.60 15.24 -5.98
CA LEU A 385 -0.64 14.75 -4.61
C LEU A 385 0.05 13.39 -4.48
N LEU A 386 -0.22 12.47 -5.43
CA LEU A 386 0.44 11.17 -5.49
C LEU A 386 1.93 11.33 -5.79
N SER A 387 2.28 12.16 -6.78
CA SER A 387 3.67 12.37 -7.18
C SER A 387 4.51 13.00 -6.07
N ILE A 388 4.02 14.04 -5.37
CA ILE A 388 4.80 14.67 -4.30
C ILE A 388 5.00 13.72 -3.12
N SER A 389 3.96 12.94 -2.76
CA SER A 389 4.05 11.88 -1.75
C SER A 389 5.10 10.84 -2.12
N SER A 390 5.09 10.37 -3.37
CA SER A 390 5.99 9.32 -3.80
C SER A 390 7.43 9.79 -3.93
N CYS A 391 7.66 11.00 -4.45
CA CYS A 391 8.99 11.57 -4.57
C CYS A 391 9.61 11.84 -3.19
N LEU A 392 8.85 12.38 -2.23
CA LEU A 392 9.36 12.68 -0.90
C LEU A 392 9.63 11.44 -0.05
N PHE A 393 8.76 10.43 -0.13
CA PHE A 393 8.78 9.34 0.85
C PHE A 393 8.88 7.95 0.24
N VAL A 394 8.05 7.62 -0.76
CA VAL A 394 8.08 6.28 -1.40
C VAL A 394 9.44 6.02 -2.04
N SER A 395 10.06 7.04 -2.62
CA SER A 395 11.43 6.95 -3.17
C SER A 395 12.43 6.44 -2.12
N GLY A 396 12.24 6.81 -0.85
CA GLY A 396 13.03 6.32 0.26
C GLY A 396 12.73 4.91 0.66
N PHE A 397 11.46 4.65 0.98
CA PHE A 397 11.04 3.33 1.46
C PHE A 397 11.23 2.24 0.41
N THR A 398 11.03 2.54 -0.86
CA THR A 398 11.13 1.57 -1.96
C THR A 398 12.53 1.52 -2.57
N PHE A 399 13.32 2.60 -2.60
CA PHE A 399 14.61 2.59 -3.32
C PHE A 399 15.83 2.81 -2.42
N TYR A 400 16.04 4.03 -1.92
CA TYR A 400 17.33 4.38 -1.33
C TYR A 400 17.54 3.82 0.10
N PHE A 401 16.49 3.65 0.92
CA PHE A 401 16.65 3.00 2.23
C PHE A 401 16.99 1.51 2.11
N PRO A 402 16.25 0.68 1.33
CA PRO A 402 16.63 -0.72 1.11
C PRO A 402 18.05 -0.87 0.58
N SER A 403 18.43 -0.05 -0.40
CA SER A 403 19.77 -0.06 -0.96
C SER A 403 20.85 0.23 0.09
N TRP A 404 20.61 1.23 0.94
CA TRP A 404 21.51 1.56 2.04
C TRP A 404 21.57 0.46 3.10
N MET A 405 20.43 -0.15 3.44
CA MET A 405 20.34 -1.30 4.33
C MET A 405 21.16 -2.49 3.80
N TRP A 406 21.13 -2.75 2.50
CA TRP A 406 21.94 -3.82 1.93
C TRP A 406 23.44 -3.59 2.20
N PHE A 407 23.94 -2.39 1.89
CA PHE A 407 25.36 -2.07 2.08
C PHE A 407 25.82 -2.12 3.54
N LYS A 408 24.96 -1.66 4.46
CA LYS A 408 25.32 -1.51 5.87
C LYS A 408 25.02 -2.76 6.73
N LEU A 409 23.94 -3.47 6.45
CA LEU A 409 23.39 -4.50 7.34
C LEU A 409 23.49 -5.93 6.75
N ILE A 410 23.39 -6.09 5.43
CA ILE A 410 23.29 -7.42 4.80
C ILE A 410 24.61 -7.88 4.17
N LYS A 411 25.33 -6.96 3.52
CA LYS A 411 26.56 -7.27 2.78
C LYS A 411 27.62 -7.90 3.68
N LYS A 412 28.01 -9.14 3.40
CA LYS A 412 29.11 -9.85 4.07
C LYS A 412 30.43 -9.66 3.32
N GLY A 413 31.47 -9.21 4.00
CA GLY A 413 32.81 -9.00 3.40
C GLY A 413 32.90 -7.75 2.52
N SER A 414 33.89 -7.73 1.61
CA SER A 414 34.15 -6.59 0.72
C SER A 414 33.07 -6.44 -0.33
N TRP A 415 32.69 -5.20 -0.65
CA TRP A 415 31.76 -4.89 -1.74
C TRP A 415 32.33 -5.20 -3.12
N LYS A 416 33.66 -5.30 -3.24
CA LYS A 416 34.37 -5.68 -4.47
C LYS A 416 34.58 -7.19 -4.63
N SER A 417 34.12 -8.01 -3.68
CA SER A 417 34.25 -9.47 -3.83
C SER A 417 33.40 -9.93 -5.02
N ARG A 418 33.82 -11.02 -5.69
CA ARG A 418 33.11 -11.56 -6.85
C ARG A 418 31.64 -11.88 -6.57
N GLU A 419 31.33 -12.28 -5.34
CA GLU A 419 29.97 -12.59 -4.89
C GLU A 419 29.10 -11.35 -4.67
N ASN A 420 29.71 -10.23 -4.26
CA ASN A 420 28.98 -9.00 -3.90
C ASN A 420 28.98 -7.93 -4.99
N ILE A 421 29.88 -8.00 -5.98
CA ILE A 421 30.07 -6.90 -6.93
C ILE A 421 28.79 -6.60 -7.72
N LEU A 422 28.06 -7.62 -8.16
CA LEU A 422 26.80 -7.46 -8.87
C LEU A 422 25.74 -6.79 -7.99
N TYR A 423 25.50 -7.31 -6.78
CA TYR A 423 24.55 -6.72 -5.84
C TYR A 423 24.96 -5.31 -5.40
N SER A 424 26.26 -5.04 -5.29
CA SER A 424 26.76 -3.70 -4.97
C SER A 424 26.44 -2.71 -6.09
N ILE A 425 26.63 -3.09 -7.35
CA ILE A 425 26.27 -2.25 -8.50
C ILE A 425 24.76 -2.01 -8.52
N ILE A 426 23.95 -3.06 -8.34
CA ILE A 426 22.48 -2.93 -8.33
C ILE A 426 22.02 -1.97 -7.22
N ASN A 427 22.47 -2.17 -5.97
CA ASN A 427 22.09 -1.27 -4.88
C ASN A 427 22.62 0.16 -5.07
N ALA A 428 23.81 0.32 -5.65
CA ALA A 428 24.32 1.66 -5.97
C ALA A 428 23.44 2.38 -7.00
N CYS A 429 23.05 1.68 -8.07
CA CYS A 429 22.14 2.22 -9.09
C CYS A 429 20.75 2.54 -8.50
N VAL A 430 20.18 1.65 -7.70
CA VAL A 430 18.87 1.87 -7.05
C VAL A 430 18.93 3.02 -6.04
N PHE A 431 20.03 3.16 -5.29
CA PHE A 431 20.24 4.29 -4.41
C PHE A 431 20.27 5.61 -5.20
N VAL A 432 21.04 5.69 -6.28
CA VAL A 432 21.11 6.88 -7.14
C VAL A 432 19.76 7.20 -7.76
N LEU A 433 19.05 6.19 -8.27
CA LEU A 433 17.68 6.34 -8.79
C LEU A 433 16.74 6.94 -7.74
N GLY A 434 16.78 6.41 -6.51
CA GLY A 434 15.99 6.94 -5.40
C GLY A 434 16.31 8.41 -5.09
N MET A 435 17.58 8.79 -5.09
CA MET A 435 18.00 10.18 -4.87
C MET A 435 17.57 11.11 -6.01
N ILE A 436 17.62 10.64 -7.26
CA ILE A 436 17.13 11.40 -8.42
C ILE A 436 15.61 11.63 -8.28
N ILE A 437 14.84 10.59 -7.98
CA ILE A 437 13.38 10.70 -7.78
C ILE A 437 13.07 11.64 -6.61
N LEU A 438 13.84 11.58 -5.51
CA LEU A 438 13.67 12.48 -4.38
C LEU A 438 13.89 13.94 -4.80
N PHE A 439 15.06 14.29 -5.35
CA PHE A 439 15.36 15.70 -5.60
C PHE A 439 14.65 16.26 -6.85
N CYS A 440 14.77 15.56 -7.98
CA CYS A 440 14.19 16.02 -9.24
C CYS A 440 12.67 15.89 -9.23
N GLY A 441 12.15 14.79 -8.67
CA GLY A 441 10.72 14.56 -8.58
C GLY A 441 10.03 15.51 -7.62
N THR A 442 10.59 15.74 -6.42
CA THR A 442 10.01 16.73 -5.50
C THR A 442 10.05 18.14 -6.09
N TYR A 443 11.15 18.53 -6.75
CA TYR A 443 11.20 19.82 -7.45
C TYR A 443 10.10 19.91 -8.52
N ALA A 444 9.96 18.89 -9.36
CA ALA A 444 8.95 18.84 -10.41
C ALA A 444 7.53 18.91 -9.83
N SER A 445 7.18 18.08 -8.84
CA SER A 445 5.84 18.11 -8.24
C SER A 445 5.51 19.45 -7.60
N ILE A 446 6.45 20.08 -6.90
CA ILE A 446 6.22 21.42 -6.33
C ILE A 446 6.00 22.45 -7.44
N HIS A 447 6.83 22.41 -8.49
CA HIS A 447 6.72 23.36 -9.59
C HIS A 447 5.43 23.16 -10.39
N ASP A 448 4.98 21.93 -10.59
CA ASP A 448 3.72 21.62 -11.26
C ASP A 448 2.52 22.12 -10.45
N ILE A 449 2.49 21.87 -9.14
CA ILE A 449 1.48 22.40 -8.21
C ILE A 449 1.39 23.93 -8.31
N LEU A 450 2.54 24.62 -8.28
CA LEU A 450 2.59 26.09 -8.41
C LEU A 450 2.05 26.56 -9.77
N ASN A 451 2.43 25.88 -10.86
CA ASN A 451 1.98 26.21 -12.21
C ASN A 451 0.47 25.98 -12.38
N GLN A 452 -0.07 24.89 -11.84
CA GLN A 452 -1.50 24.61 -11.89
C GLN A 452 -2.32 25.66 -11.13
N TYR A 453 -1.84 26.09 -9.96
CA TYR A 453 -2.46 27.20 -9.24
C TYR A 453 -2.37 28.53 -9.99
N ALA A 454 -1.20 28.87 -10.54
CA ALA A 454 -1.00 30.10 -11.29
C ALA A 454 -1.84 30.17 -12.58
N ALA A 455 -2.02 29.04 -13.25
CA ALA A 455 -2.80 28.94 -14.47
C ALA A 455 -4.32 28.95 -14.23
N GLY A 456 -4.78 28.84 -12.97
CA GLY A 456 -6.20 28.77 -12.64
C GLY A 456 -6.92 27.57 -13.27
N LYS A 457 -6.16 26.53 -13.67
CA LYS A 457 -6.68 25.36 -14.39
C LYS A 457 -7.56 24.47 -13.52
N VAL A 458 -7.63 24.73 -12.22
CA VAL A 458 -8.35 23.90 -11.26
C VAL A 458 -8.73 24.70 -10.01
N ARG A 459 -9.59 24.09 -9.19
CA ARG A 459 -10.05 24.52 -7.86
C ARG A 459 -8.93 25.12 -7.00
N GLY A 460 -9.12 26.34 -6.53
CA GLY A 460 -8.26 26.96 -5.52
C GLY A 460 -8.33 26.25 -4.16
N VAL A 461 -7.33 26.47 -3.30
CA VAL A 461 -7.25 25.88 -1.95
C VAL A 461 -8.54 26.17 -1.16
N PHE A 462 -9.22 25.13 -0.67
CA PHE A 462 -10.50 25.24 0.06
C PHE A 462 -11.63 25.95 -0.70
N THR A 463 -11.68 25.85 -2.04
CA THR A 463 -12.73 26.48 -2.85
C THR A 463 -13.79 25.49 -3.36
N CYS A 464 -14.87 26.04 -3.92
CA CYS A 464 -16.02 25.28 -4.43
C CYS A 464 -15.95 24.85 -5.88
N ALA A 465 -15.02 25.41 -6.64
CA ALA A 465 -14.87 25.13 -8.07
C ALA A 465 -14.42 23.69 -8.34
#